data_AF-A0A7Z0CHX8-F1
#
_entry.id   AF-A0A7Z0CHX8-F1
#
_cell.length_a   1.000
_cell.length_b   1.000
_cell.length_c   1.000
_cell.angle_alpha   90.00
_cell.angle_beta   90.00
_cell.angle_gamma   90.00
#
_symmetry.space_group_name_H-M   'P 1'
#
loop_
_entity.id
_entity.type
_entity.pdbx_description
1 polymer ?
#
loop_
_entity_poly.entity_id
_entity_poly.type
_entity_poly.pdbx_seq_one_letter_code
_entity_poly.pdbx_strand_id
1 'polypeptide(L)' 'MPERFGKWNTIYKNFDRWAKDGVWARVLERVQALADESGELDWVVSVDSTIARVHQHGATLPRHTGGAIELAGRAGV' A
#
# COMPACT_ATOMS: atom_id res chain seq x y z
N MET A 1 7.94 9.92 11.55
CA MET A 1 7.27 10.68 10.47
C MET A 1 7.68 12.14 10.62
N PRO A 2 7.98 12.87 9.54
CA PRO A 2 8.33 14.29 9.63
C PRO A 2 7.24 15.10 10.33
N GLU A 3 7.63 16.02 11.20
CA GLU A 3 6.72 16.81 12.05
C GLU A 3 5.66 17.58 11.25
N ARG A 4 6.02 18.05 10.05
CA ARG A 4 5.10 18.77 9.12
C ARG A 4 3.81 18.03 8.81
N PHE A 5 3.78 16.70 8.95
CA PHE A 5 2.59 15.89 8.68
C PHE A 5 1.72 15.67 9.92
N GLY A 6 2.20 16.03 11.12
CA GLY A 6 1.47 15.87 12.38
C GLY A 6 1.67 14.50 13.04
N LYS A 7 0.68 14.06 13.83
CA LYS A 7 0.75 12.79 14.57
C LYS A 7 0.41 11.61 13.67
N TRP A 8 1.36 10.69 13.51
CA TRP A 8 1.22 9.53 12.61
C TRP A 8 -0.03 8.69 12.91
N ASN A 9 -0.37 8.49 14.19
CA ASN A 9 -1.50 7.63 14.59
C ASN A 9 -2.84 8.24 14.17
N THR A 10 -2.99 9.57 14.28
CA THR A 10 -4.18 10.28 13.81
C THR A 10 -4.34 10.15 12.30
N ILE A 11 -3.25 10.29 11.55
CA ILE A 11 -3.26 10.14 10.09
C ILE A 11 -3.66 8.72 9.70
N TYR A 12 -3.04 7.71 10.32
CA TYR A 12 -3.36 6.31 10.04
C TYR A 12 -4.83 5.98 10.34
N LYS A 13 -5.36 6.44 11.48
CA LYS A 13 -6.78 6.23 11.83
C LYS A 13 -7.74 6.89 10.84
N ASN A 14 -7.41 8.09 10.36
CA ASN A 14 -8.21 8.75 9.33
C ASN A 14 -8.15 7.98 8.00
N PHE A 15 -6.96 7.53 7.61
CA PHE A 15 -6.78 6.70 6.42
C PHE A 15 -7.61 5.41 6.48
N ASP A 16 -7.51 4.66 7.58
CA ASP A 16 -8.25 3.41 7.78
C ASP A 16 -9.77 3.63 7.77
N ARG A 17 -10.25 4.69 8.45
CA ARG A 17 -11.66 5.06 8.42
C ARG A 17 -12.13 5.40 7.01
N TRP A 18 -11.39 6.22 6.27
CA TRP A 18 -11.73 6.58 4.90
C TRP A 18 -11.72 5.40 3.94
N ALA A 19 -10.79 4.45 4.12
CA ALA A 19 -10.78 3.21 3.36
C ALA A 19 -12.05 2.39 3.63
N LYS A 20 -12.44 2.23 4.90
CA LYS A 20 -13.66 1.52 5.29
C LYS A 20 -14.94 2.22 4.82
N ASP A 21 -14.95 3.55 4.85
CA ASP A 21 -16.09 4.36 4.43
C ASP A 21 -16.20 4.50 2.89
N GLY A 22 -15.30 3.87 2.12
CA GLY A 22 -15.30 3.89 0.66
C GLY A 22 -14.89 5.24 0.05
N VAL A 23 -14.21 6.11 0.80
CA VAL A 23 -13.80 7.44 0.33
C VAL A 23 -12.89 7.34 -0.89
N TRP A 24 -11.93 6.40 -0.90
CA TRP A 24 -11.01 6.24 -2.02
C TRP A 24 -11.70 5.86 -3.33
N ALA A 25 -12.74 5.03 -3.27
CA ALA A 25 -13.54 4.69 -4.45
C ALA A 25 -14.24 5.94 -5.03
N ARG A 26 -14.89 6.74 -4.17
CA ARG A 26 -15.53 8.00 -4.60
C ARG A 26 -14.54 9.03 -5.15
N VAL A 27 -13.35 9.11 -4.56
CA VAL A 27 -12.28 9.99 -5.06
C VAL A 27 -11.85 9.55 -6.46
N LEU A 28 -11.65 8.25 -6.66
CA LEU A 28 -11.29 7.70 -7.97
C LEU A 28 -12.37 8.02 -9.01
N GLU A 29 -13.64 7.72 -8.71
CA GLU A 29 -14.77 8.02 -9.61
C GLU A 29 -14.81 9.51 -9.98
N ARG A 30 -14.62 10.41 -9.00
CA ARG A 30 -14.67 11.85 -9.28
C ARG A 30 -13.50 12.32 -10.14
N VAL A 31 -12.29 11.81 -9.88
CA VAL A 31 -11.10 12.16 -10.67
C VAL A 31 -11.23 11.63 -12.10
N GLN A 32 -11.74 10.40 -12.27
CA GLN A 32 -12.01 9.84 -13.59
C GLN A 32 -13.06 10.65 -14.36
N ALA A 33 -14.17 11.03 -13.71
CA ALA A 33 -15.19 11.87 -14.34
C ALA A 33 -14.63 13.23 -14.80
N LEU A 34 -13.77 13.86 -13.99
CA LEU A 34 -13.13 15.12 -14.36
C LEU A 34 -12.17 14.95 -15.56
N ALA A 35 -11.43 13.84 -15.61
CA ALA A 35 -10.51 13.55 -16.71
C ALA A 35 -11.25 13.16 -18.00
N ASP A 36 -12.40 12.49 -17.89
CA ASP A 36 -13.29 12.22 -19.01
C ASP A 36 -13.90 13.52 -19.57
N GLU A 37 -14.39 14.40 -18.68
CA GLU A 37 -14.91 15.73 -19.05
C GLU A 37 -13.85 16.60 -19.78
N SER A 38 -12.56 16.48 -19.42
CA SER A 38 -11.47 17.21 -20.08
C SER A 38 -10.88 16.49 -21.31
N GLY A 39 -11.36 15.28 -21.63
CA GLY A 39 -10.82 14.45 -22.72
C GLY A 39 -9.40 13.93 -22.46
N GLU A 40 -8.94 13.95 -21.21
CA GLU A 40 -7.63 13.44 -20.78
C GLU A 40 -7.66 11.94 -20.45
N LEU A 41 -8.84 11.35 -20.34
CA LEU A 41 -9.03 9.94 -20.06
C LEU A 41 -9.40 9.16 -21.32
N ASP A 42 -8.55 8.20 -21.69
CA ASP A 42 -8.92 7.11 -22.61
C ASP A 42 -9.35 5.89 -21.80
N TRP A 43 -10.53 5.32 -22.13
CA TRP A 43 -11.13 4.20 -21.39
C TRP A 43 -10.50 2.84 -21.72
N VAL A 44 -9.35 2.82 -22.40
CA VAL A 44 -8.52 1.62 -22.54
C VAL A 44 -8.01 1.20 -21.16
N VAL A 45 -8.40 -0.01 -20.75
CA VAL A 45 -8.03 -0.56 -19.44
C VAL A 45 -6.54 -0.88 -19.42
N SER A 46 -5.75 -0.04 -18.74
CA SER A 46 -4.35 -0.36 -18.38
C SER A 46 -4.32 -1.02 -17.02
N VAL A 47 -3.85 -2.28 -16.96
CA VAL A 47 -3.63 -3.01 -15.72
C VAL A 47 -2.13 -3.13 -15.48
N ASP A 48 -1.63 -2.45 -14.46
CA ASP A 48 -0.27 -2.64 -13.96
C ASP A 48 -0.27 -3.27 -12.56
N SER A 49 0.89 -3.79 -12.16
CA SER A 49 1.12 -4.24 -10.79
C SER A 49 2.39 -3.61 -10.26
N THR A 50 2.32 -3.05 -9.05
CA THR A 50 3.45 -2.42 -8.37
C THR A 50 3.56 -2.93 -6.94
N ILE A 51 4.78 -3.20 -6.48
CA ILE A 51 5.06 -3.67 -5.12
C ILE A 51 5.66 -2.52 -4.29
N ALA A 52 4.92 -2.07 -3.27
CA ALA A 52 5.43 -1.14 -2.26
C ALA A 52 5.93 -1.92 -1.02
N ARG A 53 7.24 -1.89 -0.74
CA ARG A 53 7.84 -2.54 0.43
C ARG A 53 7.86 -1.58 1.62
N VAL A 54 7.40 -2.06 2.78
CA VAL A 54 7.51 -1.35 4.06
C VAL A 54 8.69 -1.89 4.88
N HIS A 55 9.31 -1.03 5.67
CA HIS A 55 10.31 -1.49 6.65
C HIS A 55 9.67 -2.45 7.66
N GLN A 56 10.43 -3.40 8.19
CA GLN A 56 9.93 -4.43 9.12
C GLN A 56 9.14 -3.88 10.32
N HIS A 57 9.48 -2.70 10.82
CA HIS A 57 8.76 -2.03 11.92
C HIS A 57 7.43 -1.39 11.51
N GLY A 58 7.15 -1.26 10.22
CA GLY A 58 5.87 -0.82 9.67
C GLY A 58 5.06 -1.94 9.02
N ALA A 59 5.57 -3.17 9.00
CA ALA A 59 4.82 -4.32 8.52
C ALA A 59 3.81 -4.78 9.58
N THR A 60 2.53 -4.83 9.23
CA THR A 60 1.46 -5.35 10.10
C THR A 60 1.30 -6.87 9.97
N LEU A 61 2.19 -7.54 9.22
CA LEU A 61 2.18 -9.00 9.09
C LEU A 61 2.61 -9.65 10.41
N PRO A 62 1.93 -10.74 10.84
CA PRO A 62 2.38 -11.52 11.98
C PRO A 62 3.83 -11.98 11.75
N ARG A 63 4.72 -11.70 12.72
CA ARG A 63 6.07 -12.24 12.67
C ARG A 63 6.03 -13.71 13.04
N HIS A 64 6.41 -14.61 12.14
CA HIS A 64 6.94 -15.91 12.52
C HIS A 64 8.29 -15.69 13.22
N THR A 65 8.26 -15.30 14.49
CA THR A 65 9.49 -15.21 15.31
C THR A 65 9.80 -16.62 15.79
N GLY A 66 10.51 -17.36 14.95
CA GLY A 66 10.97 -18.72 15.20
C GLY A 66 11.81 -19.16 14.03
N GLY A 67 13.08 -18.77 14.02
CA GLY A 67 14.04 -19.32 13.06
C GLY A 67 14.16 -20.82 13.29
N ALA A 68 14.06 -21.60 12.21
CA ALA A 68 14.43 -23.00 12.23
C ALA A 68 15.49 -23.24 11.15
N ILE A 69 16.72 -23.37 11.64
CA ILE A 69 17.77 -24.30 11.19
C ILE A 69 18.62 -23.85 9.98
N GLU A 70 19.92 -23.70 10.27
CA GLU A 70 21.01 -23.75 9.29
C GLU A 70 20.85 -24.95 8.36
N LEU A 71 20.75 -24.69 7.05
CA LEU A 71 21.09 -25.71 6.06
C LEU A 71 22.59 -25.61 5.79
N ALA A 72 23.36 -26.30 6.63
CA ALA A 72 24.72 -26.70 6.30
C ALA A 72 24.68 -27.64 5.08
N GLY A 73 24.70 -27.07 3.89
CA GLY A 73 24.92 -27.80 2.66
C GLY A 73 26.39 -28.19 2.55
N ARG A 74 26.76 -29.35 3.10
CA ARG A 74 27.96 -30.06 2.65
C ARG A 74 27.54 -30.97 1.50
N ALA A 75 27.78 -30.53 0.27
CA ALA A 75 27.90 -31.41 -0.89
C ALA A 75 29.38 -31.41 -1.30
N GLY A 76 29.93 -32.61 -1.50
CA GLY A 76 31.35 -32.86 -1.63
C GLY A 76 31.98 -32.51 -2.97
N VAL A 77 33.31 -32.60 -2.97
CA VAL A 77 34.13 -33.26 -4.01
C VAL A 77 35.00 -34.27 -3.27
#